data_AF-A0A923EJ29-F1
#
_entry.id   AF-A0A923EJ29-F1
#
_cell.length_a   1.000
_cell.length_b   1.000
_cell.length_c   1.000
_cell.angle_alpha   90.00
_cell.angle_beta   90.00
_cell.angle_gamma   90.00
#
_symmetry.space_group_name_H-M   'P 1'
#
loop_
_entity.id
_entity.type
_entity.pdbx_description
1 polymer ?
#
loop_
_entity_poly.entity_id
_entity_poly.type
_entity_poly.pdbx_seq_one_letter_code
_entity_poly.pdbx_strand_id
1 'polypeptide(L)'
;MKKIGLILLIIGFVVAGATSVSAATIGLYDLEFNIDGILSNPISGDPVPAGVDDSGFNYTNGLGMLTIALSGGGSHFVGLFVDHEIDEATNTYFNENGAAIGTAAGQSWEIDEPGYLGGDIYTNFSNSALDNSNNVPAGSEDDVSMALGWDFILDTDKTAVIDFMISTTAPGGFYLNQKDPDSLVDIYFSSTLDLEGDVPPIPEPATLLLLGTGLVGLCASQRKKLFKK
;
A
#
# COMPACT_ATOMS: atom_id res chain seq x y z
N MET A 1 56.17 -10.12 -56.97
CA MET A 1 56.45 -8.74 -56.48
C MET A 1 55.12 -8.04 -56.21
N LYS A 2 54.94 -7.58 -54.95
CA LYS A 2 54.18 -6.40 -54.46
C LYS A 2 52.73 -6.20 -54.98
N LYS A 3 51.67 -6.46 -54.19
CA LYS A 3 51.13 -5.77 -52.98
C LYS A 3 50.12 -4.64 -53.29
N ILE A 4 48.93 -4.77 -52.67
CA ILE A 4 47.95 -3.73 -52.25
C ILE A 4 47.00 -3.24 -53.38
N GLY A 5 45.69 -3.09 -53.20
CA GLY A 5 44.74 -3.16 -52.08
C GLY A 5 43.31 -3.10 -52.67
N LEU A 6 42.19 -2.96 -51.98
CA LEU A 6 41.83 -2.78 -50.58
C LEU A 6 40.32 -3.10 -50.55
N ILE A 7 39.92 -3.84 -49.52
CA ILE A 7 38.57 -4.23 -49.12
C ILE A 7 37.59 -3.04 -49.14
N LEU A 8 36.43 -3.18 -49.79
CA LEU A 8 35.24 -2.34 -49.55
C LEU A 8 34.22 -3.18 -48.77
N LEU A 9 34.45 -3.24 -47.46
CA LEU A 9 33.50 -3.76 -46.49
C LEU A 9 32.41 -2.70 -46.29
N ILE A 10 31.17 -3.19 -46.39
CA ILE A 10 29.90 -2.50 -46.16
C ILE A 10 29.96 -1.64 -44.89
N ILE A 11 29.76 -0.33 -45.03
CA ILE A 11 29.37 0.56 -43.93
C ILE A 11 28.02 1.16 -44.31
N GLY A 12 26.96 0.37 -44.12
CA GLY A 12 25.61 0.89 -43.95
C GLY A 12 25.47 1.28 -42.48
N PHE A 13 25.86 2.50 -42.14
CA PHE A 13 25.61 3.06 -40.81
C PHE A 13 24.11 3.38 -40.74
N VAL A 14 23.32 2.42 -40.25
CA VAL A 14 21.94 2.69 -39.81
C VAL A 14 22.07 3.57 -38.58
N VAL A 15 22.00 4.89 -38.78
CA VAL A 15 21.65 5.82 -37.70
C VAL A 15 20.17 5.57 -37.42
N ALA A 16 19.89 4.52 -36.65
CA ALA A 16 18.64 4.45 -35.90
C ALA A 16 18.71 5.65 -34.96
N GLY A 17 17.94 6.69 -35.24
CA GLY A 17 17.80 7.82 -34.34
C GLY A 17 17.42 7.27 -32.98
N ALA A 18 18.31 7.40 -32.00
CA ALA A 18 17.95 7.16 -30.62
C ALA A 18 16.91 8.22 -30.27
N THR A 19 15.63 7.85 -30.30
CA THR A 19 14.60 8.65 -29.67
C THR A 19 14.94 8.67 -28.19
N SER A 20 15.25 9.84 -27.67
CA SER A 20 15.32 10.05 -26.23
C SER A 20 13.95 9.74 -25.65
N VAL A 21 13.82 8.59 -25.00
CA VAL A 21 12.66 8.30 -24.15
C VAL A 21 12.79 9.24 -22.96
N SER A 22 11.84 10.17 -22.82
CA SER A 22 11.70 10.90 -21.55
C SER A 22 11.12 9.93 -20.54
N ALA A 23 11.60 10.00 -19.29
CA ALA A 23 10.88 9.37 -18.21
C ALA A 23 9.50 10.05 -18.09
N ALA A 24 8.46 9.26 -17.85
CA ALA A 24 7.15 9.80 -17.50
C ALA A 24 7.26 10.64 -16.24
N THR A 25 6.54 11.75 -16.19
CA THR A 25 6.41 12.62 -15.03
C THR A 25 5.22 12.19 -14.21
N ILE A 26 5.39 12.11 -12.89
CA ILE A 26 4.29 11.89 -11.95
C ILE A 26 4.19 13.13 -11.06
N GLY A 27 3.00 13.71 -10.98
CA GLY A 27 2.63 14.76 -10.03
C GLY A 27 1.67 14.21 -8.97
N LEU A 28 1.72 14.79 -7.77
CA LEU A 28 0.64 14.65 -6.80
C LEU A 28 -0.18 15.93 -6.85
N TYR A 29 -1.42 15.84 -7.32
CA TYR A 29 -2.34 16.96 -7.40
C TYR A 29 -2.96 17.25 -6.04
N ASP A 30 -3.49 16.21 -5.39
CA ASP A 30 -4.10 16.32 -4.07
C ASP A 30 -3.84 15.10 -3.18
N LEU A 31 -3.97 15.32 -1.87
CA LEU A 31 -3.83 14.30 -0.84
C LEU A 31 -4.64 14.71 0.40
N GLU A 32 -5.30 13.75 1.03
CA GLU A 32 -5.93 13.99 2.32
C GLU A 32 -5.82 12.79 3.25
N PHE A 33 -5.48 13.08 4.51
CA PHE A 33 -5.61 12.12 5.60
C PHE A 33 -7.00 12.19 6.19
N ASN A 34 -7.56 11.04 6.57
CA ASN A 34 -8.71 10.96 7.47
C ASN A 34 -8.35 10.04 8.64
N ILE A 35 -8.20 10.64 9.83
CA ILE A 35 -7.92 9.90 11.07
C ILE A 35 -9.08 10.17 12.03
N ASP A 36 -9.91 9.17 12.27
CA ASP A 36 -11.10 9.22 13.11
C ASP A 36 -12.06 10.38 12.75
N GLY A 37 -12.22 10.66 11.44
CA GLY A 37 -13.06 11.73 10.91
C GLY A 37 -12.41 13.11 10.94
N ILE A 38 -11.15 13.22 11.36
CA ILE A 38 -10.37 14.46 11.28
C ILE A 38 -9.60 14.46 9.96
N LEU A 39 -9.94 15.42 9.11
CA LEU A 39 -9.32 15.61 7.81
C LEU A 39 -8.11 16.54 7.90
N SER A 40 -7.09 16.27 7.06
CA SER A 40 -5.89 17.09 6.98
C SER A 40 -5.22 16.95 5.62
N ASN A 41 -4.96 18.08 4.96
CA ASN A 41 -4.30 18.15 3.67
C ASN A 41 -3.00 18.99 3.72
N PRO A 42 -1.83 18.36 3.92
CA PRO A 42 -0.56 19.08 3.98
C PRO A 42 -0.15 19.81 2.68
N ILE A 43 -0.64 19.38 1.52
CA ILE A 43 -0.37 20.04 0.24
C ILE A 43 -1.10 21.39 0.17
N SER A 44 -2.30 21.44 0.75
CA SER A 44 -3.11 22.65 0.95
C SER A 44 -2.65 23.51 2.14
N GLY A 45 -1.63 23.07 2.89
CA GLY A 45 -0.99 23.82 3.97
C GLY A 45 -1.45 23.46 5.39
N ASP A 46 -2.26 22.42 5.55
CA ASP A 46 -2.57 21.88 6.88
C ASP A 46 -1.32 21.25 7.53
N PRO A 47 -1.24 21.20 8.86
CA PRO A 47 -0.16 20.46 9.52
C PRO A 47 -0.31 18.96 9.26
N VAL A 48 0.81 18.26 9.05
CA VAL A 48 0.83 16.79 9.07
C VAL A 48 0.24 16.28 10.40
N PRO A 49 -0.72 15.34 10.40
CA PRO A 49 -1.36 14.86 11.62
C PRO A 49 -0.36 14.27 12.62
N ALA A 50 -0.68 14.38 13.91
CA ALA A 50 0.15 13.78 14.96
C ALA A 50 0.20 12.25 14.79
N GLY A 51 1.39 11.67 14.93
CA GLY A 51 1.60 10.22 14.76
C GLY A 51 1.85 9.78 13.32
N VAL A 52 1.81 10.70 12.35
CA VAL A 52 2.24 10.44 10.97
C VAL A 52 3.74 10.74 10.82
N ASP A 53 4.49 9.77 10.32
CA ASP A 53 5.84 9.91 9.81
C ASP A 53 5.77 9.96 8.27
N ASP A 54 6.12 11.13 7.72
CA ASP A 54 6.14 11.40 6.29
C ASP A 54 7.55 11.59 5.73
N SER A 55 8.58 11.25 6.50
CA SER A 55 9.98 11.41 6.09
C SER A 55 10.35 10.56 4.86
N GLY A 56 9.59 9.50 4.60
CA GLY A 56 9.72 8.61 3.44
C GLY A 56 8.83 9.00 2.24
N PHE A 57 8.05 10.08 2.33
CA PHE A 57 7.08 10.49 1.33
C PHE A 57 7.53 11.75 0.59
N ASN A 58 7.30 11.80 -0.72
CA ASN A 58 7.62 12.98 -1.53
C ASN A 58 6.33 13.67 -2.00
N TYR A 59 5.95 14.76 -1.34
CA TYR A 59 4.75 15.54 -1.69
C TYR A 59 4.77 16.19 -3.09
N THR A 60 5.89 16.16 -3.82
CA THR A 60 5.92 16.65 -5.21
C THR A 60 5.35 15.63 -6.19
N ASN A 61 5.63 14.34 -5.99
CA ASN A 61 5.21 13.28 -6.91
C ASN A 61 4.35 12.19 -6.23
N GLY A 62 4.11 12.34 -4.93
CA GLY A 62 3.33 11.43 -4.10
C GLY A 62 3.84 10.00 -4.04
N LEU A 63 5.12 9.77 -4.35
CA LEU A 63 5.73 8.46 -4.21
C LEU A 63 6.42 8.34 -2.84
N GLY A 64 6.39 7.13 -2.28
CA GLY A 64 7.06 6.81 -1.04
C GLY A 64 6.14 6.20 -0.01
N MET A 65 6.59 6.25 1.25
CA MET A 65 5.91 5.65 2.40
C MET A 65 5.42 6.73 3.35
N LEU A 66 4.18 6.57 3.81
CA LEU A 66 3.61 7.28 4.95
C LEU A 66 3.31 6.24 6.04
N THR A 67 3.84 6.44 7.24
CA THR A 67 3.61 5.56 8.39
C THR A 67 2.79 6.28 9.44
N ILE A 68 1.69 5.69 9.90
CA ILE A 68 0.78 6.27 10.89
C ILE A 68 0.77 5.37 12.12
N ALA A 69 1.19 5.91 13.26
CA ALA A 69 1.12 5.24 14.55
C ALA A 69 -0.01 5.85 15.40
N LEU A 70 -1.02 5.04 15.70
CA LEU A 70 -2.19 5.42 16.49
C LEU A 70 -2.25 4.62 17.78
N SER A 71 -2.57 5.30 18.88
CA SER A 71 -2.78 4.68 20.19
C SER A 71 -4.05 5.22 20.82
N GLY A 72 -4.66 4.41 21.69
CA GLY A 72 -5.96 4.70 22.28
C GLY A 72 -6.89 3.51 22.07
N GLY A 73 -7.64 3.13 23.10
CA GLY A 73 -8.59 2.04 22.98
C GLY A 73 -9.89 2.51 22.31
N GLY A 74 -10.45 1.70 21.40
CA GLY A 74 -11.72 2.01 20.75
C GLY A 74 -11.79 1.60 19.29
N SER A 75 -12.84 2.06 18.62
CA SER A 75 -12.99 1.96 17.17
C SER A 75 -12.22 3.09 16.52
N HIS A 76 -11.46 2.78 15.48
CA HIS A 76 -10.68 3.74 14.72
C HIS A 76 -10.92 3.60 13.22
N PHE A 77 -10.79 4.72 12.53
CA PHE A 77 -10.66 4.80 11.08
C PHE A 77 -9.37 5.53 10.71
N VAL A 78 -8.58 4.94 9.83
CA VAL A 78 -7.40 5.59 9.25
C VAL A 78 -7.43 5.40 7.74
N GLY A 79 -7.50 6.51 7.00
CA GLY A 79 -7.51 6.51 5.55
C GLY A 79 -6.57 7.54 4.94
N LEU A 80 -6.17 7.25 3.70
CA LEU A 80 -5.42 8.14 2.83
C LEU A 80 -6.09 8.20 1.46
N PHE A 81 -6.41 9.42 1.02
CA PHE A 81 -6.83 9.77 -0.33
C PHE A 81 -5.63 10.37 -1.07
N VAL A 82 -5.47 10.01 -2.33
CA VAL A 82 -4.48 10.60 -3.24
C VAL A 82 -5.05 10.79 -4.64
N ASP A 83 -4.62 11.87 -5.27
CA ASP A 83 -4.95 12.24 -6.62
C ASP A 83 -3.63 12.53 -7.36
N HIS A 84 -3.27 11.62 -8.27
CA HIS A 84 -1.99 11.65 -8.98
C HIS A 84 -2.21 11.96 -10.45
N GLU A 85 -1.20 12.57 -11.04
CA GLU A 85 -1.21 12.98 -12.44
C GLU A 85 -0.05 12.32 -13.18
N ILE A 86 -0.34 11.56 -14.24
CA ILE A 86 0.69 10.93 -15.08
C ILE A 86 0.83 11.71 -16.38
N ASP A 87 2.01 12.28 -16.61
CA ASP A 87 2.33 13.01 -17.84
C ASP A 87 1.31 14.10 -18.25
N GLU A 88 0.53 14.65 -17.31
CA GLU A 88 -0.59 15.58 -17.55
C GLU A 88 -0.28 16.65 -18.63
N ALA A 89 0.87 17.32 -18.54
CA ALA A 89 1.27 18.36 -19.49
C ALA A 89 1.44 17.88 -20.95
N THR A 90 1.64 16.58 -21.13
CA THR A 90 1.85 15.90 -22.42
C THR A 90 0.64 15.05 -22.82
N ASN A 91 -0.07 14.49 -21.85
CA ASN A 91 -1.04 13.42 -22.04
C ASN A 91 -2.43 13.69 -21.46
N THR A 92 -2.64 14.86 -20.85
CA THR A 92 -3.86 15.24 -20.11
C THR A 92 -4.11 14.35 -18.88
N TYR A 93 -5.12 14.69 -18.08
CA TYR A 93 -5.48 13.96 -16.85
C TYR A 93 -6.66 12.99 -17.06
N PHE A 94 -7.47 13.17 -18.11
CA PHE A 94 -8.78 12.53 -18.25
C PHE A 94 -8.80 11.26 -19.14
N ASN A 95 -7.63 10.70 -19.44
CA ASN A 95 -7.49 9.49 -20.28
C ASN A 95 -6.90 8.31 -19.52
N GLU A 96 -7.00 8.34 -18.19
CA GLU A 96 -6.43 7.34 -17.30
C GLU A 96 -7.51 6.36 -16.80
N ASN A 97 -7.09 5.24 -16.23
CA ASN A 97 -8.00 4.30 -15.59
C ASN A 97 -7.38 3.66 -14.36
N GLY A 98 -8.25 3.20 -13.47
CA GLY A 98 -7.85 2.46 -12.29
C GLY A 98 -8.21 0.98 -12.31
N ALA A 99 -7.54 0.22 -11.44
CA ALA A 99 -7.88 -1.17 -11.14
C ALA A 99 -7.56 -1.52 -9.69
N ALA A 100 -8.45 -2.30 -9.05
CA ALA A 100 -8.17 -2.95 -7.78
C ALA A 100 -7.72 -4.39 -8.02
N ILE A 101 -6.56 -4.76 -7.45
CA ILE A 101 -5.95 -6.07 -7.63
C ILE A 101 -5.85 -6.78 -6.28
N GLY A 102 -6.17 -8.08 -6.25
CA GLY A 102 -6.09 -8.89 -5.04
C GLY A 102 -7.40 -8.90 -4.25
N THR A 103 -7.33 -9.04 -2.93
CA THR A 103 -8.50 -9.07 -2.04
C THR A 103 -8.26 -8.16 -0.84
N ALA A 104 -9.09 -7.13 -0.68
CA ALA A 104 -9.04 -6.20 0.43
C ALA A 104 -9.59 -6.85 1.71
N ALA A 105 -8.72 -7.41 2.56
CA ALA A 105 -9.12 -8.08 3.78
C ALA A 105 -9.14 -7.09 4.96
N GLY A 106 -10.33 -6.64 5.36
CA GLY A 106 -10.49 -5.68 6.47
C GLY A 106 -10.13 -4.23 6.10
N GLN A 107 -9.84 -3.99 4.82
CA GLN A 107 -9.51 -2.69 4.26
C GLN A 107 -10.66 -2.25 3.36
N SER A 108 -11.08 -0.99 3.47
CA SER A 108 -11.98 -0.35 2.53
C SER A 108 -11.18 0.44 1.49
N TRP A 109 -11.72 0.58 0.29
CA TRP A 109 -11.02 1.23 -0.82
C TRP A 109 -11.99 1.84 -1.81
N GLU A 110 -11.51 2.74 -2.66
CA GLU A 110 -12.30 3.32 -3.74
C GLU A 110 -11.37 3.86 -4.83
N ILE A 111 -11.84 3.81 -6.08
CA ILE A 111 -11.20 4.47 -7.23
C ILE A 111 -12.30 5.23 -7.98
N ASP A 112 -12.13 6.53 -8.15
CA ASP A 112 -13.11 7.38 -8.82
C ASP A 112 -12.46 8.64 -9.39
N GLU A 113 -13.25 9.40 -10.14
CA GLU A 113 -12.95 10.79 -10.49
C GLU A 113 -12.90 11.63 -9.20
N PRO A 114 -11.94 12.57 -9.02
CA PRO A 114 -11.71 13.25 -7.75
C PRO A 114 -12.86 14.18 -7.30
N GLY A 115 -13.88 14.42 -8.14
CA GLY A 115 -15.13 15.08 -7.74
C GLY A 115 -15.53 16.28 -8.60
N TYR A 116 -15.01 16.41 -9.83
CA TYR A 116 -15.39 17.48 -10.74
C TYR A 116 -16.65 17.14 -11.56
N LEU A 117 -16.74 15.91 -12.08
CA LEU A 117 -17.82 15.50 -13.00
C LEU A 117 -18.81 14.47 -12.46
N GLY A 118 -18.48 13.78 -11.36
CA GLY A 118 -19.42 12.83 -10.77
C GLY A 118 -18.90 11.85 -9.73
N GLY A 119 -17.61 11.86 -9.40
CA GLY A 119 -17.08 10.94 -8.40
C GLY A 119 -17.50 11.31 -6.96
N ASP A 120 -17.78 10.29 -6.15
CA ASP A 120 -18.19 10.45 -4.75
C ASP A 120 -17.10 10.05 -3.74
N ILE A 121 -15.92 9.65 -4.23
CA ILE A 121 -14.78 9.24 -3.40
C ILE A 121 -14.43 10.23 -2.31
N TYR A 122 -14.39 11.54 -2.57
CA TYR A 122 -14.10 12.53 -1.54
C TYR A 122 -15.17 12.55 -0.44
N THR A 123 -16.44 12.35 -0.82
CA THR A 123 -17.57 12.26 0.12
C THR A 123 -17.51 10.97 0.93
N ASN A 124 -17.26 9.84 0.28
CA ASN A 124 -17.14 8.53 0.94
C ASN A 124 -15.93 8.50 1.87
N PHE A 125 -14.78 9.00 1.41
CA PHE A 125 -13.55 9.15 2.17
C PHE A 125 -13.75 10.02 3.41
N SER A 126 -14.34 11.21 3.25
CA SER A 126 -14.60 12.14 4.36
C SER A 126 -15.53 11.55 5.42
N ASN A 127 -16.45 10.68 5.03
CA ASN A 127 -17.39 10.01 5.92
C ASN A 127 -16.86 8.67 6.48
N SER A 128 -15.60 8.31 6.20
CA SER A 128 -15.02 7.01 6.57
C SER A 128 -15.85 5.83 6.04
N ALA A 129 -16.34 5.95 4.81
CA ALA A 129 -17.34 5.08 4.23
C ALA A 129 -17.04 4.70 2.77
N LEU A 130 -15.75 4.48 2.45
CA LEU A 130 -15.32 3.99 1.13
C LEU A 130 -16.10 2.73 0.74
N ASP A 131 -16.55 2.69 -0.51
CA ASP A 131 -17.61 1.75 -0.92
C ASP A 131 -17.11 0.48 -1.62
N ASN A 132 -15.79 0.34 -1.82
CA ASN A 132 -15.13 -0.76 -2.51
C ASN A 132 -15.50 -0.85 -4.00
N SER A 133 -15.66 0.30 -4.65
CA SER A 133 -15.95 0.41 -6.07
C SER A 133 -14.80 1.02 -6.88
N ASN A 134 -14.88 0.80 -8.20
CA ASN A 134 -14.04 1.45 -9.19
C ASN A 134 -14.95 2.03 -10.27
N ASN A 135 -15.07 3.35 -10.29
CA ASN A 135 -15.93 4.10 -11.20
C ASN A 135 -15.19 4.61 -12.45
N VAL A 136 -13.86 4.44 -12.50
CA VAL A 136 -12.99 4.76 -13.65
C VAL A 136 -12.21 3.52 -14.16
N PRO A 137 -12.88 2.40 -14.49
CA PRO A 137 -12.22 1.21 -15.00
C PRO A 137 -11.75 1.39 -16.45
N ALA A 138 -10.85 0.51 -16.91
CA ALA A 138 -10.44 0.46 -18.32
C ALA A 138 -11.66 0.38 -19.28
N GLY A 139 -11.68 1.24 -20.29
CA GLY A 139 -12.80 1.46 -21.21
C GLY A 139 -13.81 2.51 -20.75
N SER A 140 -13.59 3.14 -19.59
CA SER A 140 -14.30 4.31 -19.07
C SER A 140 -13.28 5.26 -18.45
N GLU A 141 -12.26 5.55 -19.24
CA GLU A 141 -11.14 6.41 -18.85
C GLU A 141 -11.61 7.81 -18.47
N ASP A 142 -11.04 8.35 -17.40
CA ASP A 142 -11.26 9.69 -16.87
C ASP A 142 -10.08 10.08 -15.97
N ASP A 143 -10.23 11.14 -15.19
CA ASP A 143 -9.31 11.52 -14.11
C ASP A 143 -9.37 10.49 -12.96
N VAL A 144 -8.22 10.05 -12.45
CA VAL A 144 -8.13 8.93 -11.50
C VAL A 144 -7.60 9.40 -10.15
N SER A 145 -8.46 9.28 -9.15
CA SER A 145 -8.08 9.35 -7.75
C SER A 145 -8.28 8.00 -7.03
N MET A 146 -7.54 7.80 -5.95
CA MET A 146 -7.55 6.55 -5.20
C MET A 146 -7.61 6.79 -3.70
N ALA A 147 -8.36 5.95 -2.99
CA ALA A 147 -8.43 5.98 -1.53
C ALA A 147 -8.32 4.58 -0.93
N LEU A 148 -7.60 4.49 0.20
CA LEU A 148 -7.51 3.30 1.03
C LEU A 148 -7.85 3.66 2.48
N GLY A 149 -8.60 2.80 3.16
CA GLY A 149 -9.03 2.98 4.54
C GLY A 149 -8.98 1.71 5.37
N TRP A 150 -8.70 1.84 6.66
CA TRP A 150 -8.77 0.77 7.64
C TRP A 150 -9.75 1.12 8.74
N ASP A 151 -10.72 0.23 8.94
CA ASP A 151 -11.61 0.22 10.11
C ASP A 151 -11.13 -0.89 11.06
N PHE A 152 -10.78 -0.52 12.29
CA PHE A 152 -10.28 -1.48 13.27
C PHE A 152 -10.68 -1.12 14.70
N ILE A 153 -10.59 -2.11 15.58
CA ILE A 153 -10.74 -1.93 17.02
C ILE A 153 -9.38 -2.12 17.66
N LEU A 154 -8.94 -1.14 18.45
CA LEU A 154 -7.70 -1.16 19.19
C LEU A 154 -7.98 -1.33 20.69
N ASP A 155 -7.23 -2.21 21.35
CA ASP A 155 -7.26 -2.30 22.81
C ASP A 155 -6.46 -1.15 23.43
N THR A 156 -6.81 -0.75 24.65
CA THR A 156 -6.24 0.44 25.34
C THR A 156 -4.71 0.42 25.50
N ASP A 157 -4.08 -0.76 25.45
CA ASP A 157 -2.64 -0.96 25.63
C ASP A 157 -1.91 -1.37 24.33
N LYS A 158 -2.54 -1.14 23.17
CA LYS A 158 -2.00 -1.47 21.86
C LYS A 158 -1.71 -0.19 21.05
N THR A 159 -0.86 -0.36 20.05
CA THR A 159 -0.61 0.65 19.03
C THR A 159 -0.95 0.04 17.67
N ALA A 160 -1.71 0.75 16.86
CA ALA A 160 -1.86 0.41 15.45
C ALA A 160 -0.79 1.13 14.65
N VAL A 161 -0.12 0.41 13.76
CA VAL A 161 0.83 0.95 12.78
C VAL A 161 0.27 0.68 11.40
N ILE A 162 -0.02 1.74 10.66
CA ILE A 162 -0.52 1.68 9.30
C ILE A 162 0.56 2.23 8.37
N ASP A 163 0.99 1.43 7.40
CA ASP A 163 1.90 1.87 6.35
C ASP A 163 1.13 2.02 5.04
N PHE A 164 1.09 3.23 4.50
CA PHE A 164 0.65 3.51 3.14
C PHE A 164 1.87 3.60 2.23
N MET A 165 1.85 2.88 1.11
CA MET A 165 2.94 2.84 0.14
C MET A 165 2.40 3.16 -1.25
N ILE A 166 2.97 4.18 -1.86
CA ILE A 166 2.72 4.55 -3.26
C ILE A 166 4.02 4.42 -4.03
N SER A 167 4.01 3.63 -5.10
CA SER A 167 5.21 3.34 -5.88
C SER A 167 4.91 3.06 -7.34
N THR A 168 5.95 3.04 -8.18
CA THR A 168 5.86 2.63 -9.59
C THR A 168 6.19 1.15 -9.78
N THR A 169 6.20 0.35 -8.71
CA THR A 169 6.47 -1.08 -8.74
C THR A 169 5.34 -1.81 -8.03
N ALA A 170 4.64 -2.70 -8.75
CA ALA A 170 3.53 -3.45 -8.18
C ALA A 170 3.94 -4.19 -6.89
N PRO A 171 3.22 -3.99 -5.77
CA PRO A 171 3.42 -4.76 -4.56
C PRO A 171 2.76 -6.16 -4.67
N GLY A 172 3.02 -7.02 -3.69
CA GLY A 172 2.21 -8.23 -3.50
C GLY A 172 0.94 -7.92 -2.70
N GLY A 173 -0.05 -8.82 -2.73
CA GLY A 173 -1.27 -8.67 -1.93
C GLY A 173 -2.34 -7.83 -2.62
N PHE A 174 -3.06 -7.02 -1.83
CA PHE A 174 -4.08 -6.09 -2.34
C PHE A 174 -3.47 -4.71 -2.61
N TYR A 175 -3.83 -4.11 -3.74
CA TYR A 175 -3.43 -2.76 -4.10
C TYR A 175 -4.40 -2.16 -5.12
N LEU A 176 -4.43 -0.83 -5.15
CA LEU A 176 -5.02 -0.04 -6.22
C LEU A 176 -3.92 0.32 -7.21
N ASN A 177 -4.33 0.50 -8.46
CA ASN A 177 -3.46 0.82 -9.57
C ASN A 177 -4.12 1.91 -10.40
N GLN A 178 -3.33 2.89 -10.83
CA GLN A 178 -3.67 3.89 -11.84
C GLN A 178 -2.76 3.69 -13.05
N LYS A 179 -3.35 3.81 -14.24
CA LYS A 179 -2.68 3.64 -15.52
C LYS A 179 -3.08 4.73 -16.48
N ASP A 180 -2.09 5.21 -17.19
CA ASP A 180 -2.27 5.98 -18.40
C ASP A 180 -1.85 5.10 -19.60
N PRO A 181 -2.75 4.85 -20.58
CA PRO A 181 -2.46 3.99 -21.73
C PRO A 181 -1.37 4.53 -22.67
N ASP A 182 -1.10 5.83 -22.61
CA ASP A 182 -0.15 6.54 -23.45
C ASP A 182 1.18 6.84 -22.72
N SER A 183 1.27 6.51 -21.42
CA SER A 183 2.49 6.57 -20.61
C SER A 183 3.12 5.20 -20.36
N LEU A 184 4.40 5.20 -19.98
CA LEU A 184 5.18 4.00 -19.67
C LEU A 184 5.31 3.73 -18.17
N VAL A 185 4.48 4.38 -17.35
CA VAL A 185 4.50 4.26 -15.90
C VAL A 185 3.10 3.97 -15.40
N ASP A 186 3.04 3.09 -14.40
CA ASP A 186 1.85 2.84 -13.61
C ASP A 186 2.13 3.32 -12.18
N ILE A 187 1.10 3.77 -11.48
CA ILE A 187 1.15 4.07 -10.05
C ILE A 187 0.42 2.94 -9.32
N TYR A 188 1.01 2.49 -8.21
CA TYR A 188 0.47 1.44 -7.35
C TYR A 188 0.35 1.96 -5.93
N PHE A 189 -0.84 1.84 -5.35
CA PHE A 189 -1.17 2.28 -4.01
C PHE A 189 -1.60 1.09 -3.15
N SER A 190 -0.89 0.87 -2.05
CA SER A 190 -1.13 -0.25 -1.14
C SER A 190 -1.02 0.21 0.30
N SER A 191 -1.53 -0.60 1.23
CA SER A 191 -1.27 -0.36 2.64
C SER A 191 -1.29 -1.64 3.48
N THR A 192 -0.75 -1.54 4.68
CA THR A 192 -0.79 -2.62 5.69
C THR A 192 -1.19 -2.05 7.04
N LEU A 193 -1.88 -2.85 7.84
CA LEU A 193 -2.20 -2.59 9.25
C LEU A 193 -1.51 -3.65 10.11
N ASP A 194 -0.70 -3.23 11.08
CA ASP A 194 -0.18 -4.05 12.16
C ASP A 194 -0.72 -3.55 13.51
N LEU A 195 -1.19 -4.47 14.34
CA LEU A 195 -1.68 -4.18 15.69
C LEU A 195 -0.60 -4.63 16.68
N GLU A 196 0.34 -3.73 16.96
CA GLU A 196 1.47 -4.01 17.83
C GLU A 196 1.01 -4.38 19.25
N GLY A 197 1.50 -5.53 19.72
CA GLY A 197 1.20 -6.09 21.04
C GLY A 197 0.39 -7.39 21.00
N ASP A 198 -0.07 -7.84 19.83
CA ASP A 198 -0.55 -9.22 19.66
C ASP A 198 0.66 -10.17 19.76
N VAL A 199 0.97 -10.58 20.99
CA VAL A 199 1.92 -11.68 21.21
C VAL A 199 1.23 -12.93 20.66
N PRO A 200 1.77 -13.60 19.61
CA PRO A 200 1.21 -14.86 19.17
C PRO A 200 1.10 -15.77 20.39
N PRO A 201 0.00 -16.55 20.56
CA PRO A 201 -0.22 -17.32 21.77
C PRO A 201 1.03 -18.14 22.05
N ILE A 202 1.75 -17.76 23.11
CA ILE A 202 2.97 -18.45 23.52
C ILE A 202 2.50 -19.88 23.77
N PRO A 203 2.98 -20.89 23.01
CA PRO A 203 2.57 -22.26 23.24
C PRO A 203 2.78 -22.57 24.71
N GLU A 204 1.70 -22.91 25.42
CA GLU A 204 1.80 -23.19 26.85
C GLU A 204 2.96 -24.18 27.03
N PRO A 205 4.01 -23.83 27.80
CA PRO A 205 5.16 -24.69 27.89
C PRO A 205 4.67 -26.05 28.37
N ALA A 206 5.22 -27.12 27.79
CA ALA A 206 4.87 -28.51 28.09
C ALA A 206 5.10 -28.90 29.57
N THR A 207 5.30 -27.94 30.47
CA THR A 207 5.36 -28.03 31.92
C THR A 207 4.22 -28.83 32.52
N LEU A 208 2.97 -28.68 32.04
CA LEU A 208 1.85 -29.51 32.52
C LEU A 208 1.99 -30.97 32.08
N LEU A 209 2.46 -31.20 30.86
CA LEU A 209 2.76 -32.55 30.36
C LEU A 209 3.97 -33.17 31.07
N LEU A 210 5.01 -32.39 31.37
CA LEU A 210 6.21 -32.82 32.08
C LEU A 210 5.92 -33.08 33.56
N LEU A 211 5.11 -32.23 34.20
CA LEU A 211 4.62 -32.44 35.55
C LEU A 211 3.74 -33.68 35.62
N GLY A 212 2.82 -33.85 34.66
CA GLY A 212 1.95 -35.02 34.57
C GLY A 212 2.73 -36.32 34.37
N THR A 213 3.68 -36.36 33.44
CA THR A 213 4.53 -37.53 33.19
C THR A 213 5.48 -37.81 34.36
N GLY A 214 6.00 -36.78 35.02
CA GLY A 214 6.80 -36.91 36.24
C GLY A 214 6.04 -37.52 37.41
N LEU A 215 4.79 -37.09 37.64
CA LEU A 215 3.91 -37.65 38.68
C LEU A 215 3.55 -39.10 38.40
N VAL A 216 3.22 -39.45 37.15
CA VAL A 216 2.98 -40.85 36.74
C VAL A 216 4.22 -41.72 36.98
N GLY A 217 5.41 -41.22 36.62
CA GLY A 217 6.68 -41.89 36.87
C GLY A 217 6.95 -42.13 38.36
N LEU A 218 6.68 -41.14 39.22
CA LEU A 218 6.81 -41.26 40.67
C LEU A 218 5.83 -42.31 41.24
N CYS A 219 4.56 -42.27 40.85
CA CYS A 219 3.56 -43.26 41.29
C CYS A 219 3.92 -44.69 40.86
N ALA A 220 4.41 -44.87 39.63
CA ALA A 220 4.86 -46.18 39.13
C ALA A 220 6.10 -46.69 39.88
N SER A 221 7.02 -45.80 40.26
CA SER A 221 8.22 -46.15 41.03
C SER A 221 7.90 -46.59 42.47
N GLN A 222 6.91 -45.97 43.11
CA GLN A 222 6.47 -46.33 44.46
C GLN A 222 5.78 -47.69 44.49
N ARG A 223 4.94 -48.01 43.50
CA ARG A 223 4.30 -49.33 43.40
C ARG A 223 5.32 -50.47 43.31
N LYS A 224 6.40 -50.32 42.54
CA LYS A 224 7.43 -51.37 42.41
C LYS A 224 8.22 -51.65 43.70
N LYS A 225 8.30 -50.71 44.64
CA LYS A 225 8.95 -50.92 45.95
C LYS A 225 8.06 -51.68 46.94
N LEU A 226 6.74 -51.58 46.82
CA LEU A 226 5.77 -52.25 47.70
C LEU A 226 5.59 -53.75 47.40
N PHE A 227 5.82 -54.18 46.15
CA PHE A 227 5.69 -55.60 45.74
C PHE A 227 7.01 -56.40 45.78
N LYS A 228 8.08 -55.84 46.34
CA LYS A 228 9.38 -56.51 46.53
C LYS A 228 9.65 -56.92 47.99
N LYS A 229 8.60 -57.08 48.82
CA LYS A 229 8.71 -57.68 50.16
C LYS A 229 8.14 -59.09 50.15
#